data_AF-A0A9N9RCX7-F1
#
_entry.id   AF-A0A9N9RCX7-F1
#
_cell.length_a   1.000
_cell.length_b   1.000
_cell.length_c   1.000
_cell.angle_alpha   90.00
_cell.angle_beta   90.00
_cell.angle_gamma   90.00
#
_symmetry.space_group_name_H-M   'P 1'
#
loop_
_entity.id
_entity.type
_entity.pdbx_description
1 polymer ?
#
loop_
_entity_poly.entity_id
_entity_poly.type
_entity_poly.pdbx_seq_one_letter_code
_entity_poly.pdbx_strand_id
1 'polypeptide(L)'
;MAPKNLEYLEEAQKRAYEKKTHVSFPQLKYPSLRDKGFRDPVQWLTGKALDDGAEGLWRIHNSIYDFTTFVDNHPGGAEWLELTKGTDITEAFEAHHLNPVVEKMLDKYFVKNTNTPRNSPYTFNEDGFYRTLKRAVREELKKVPKNIPNHTDRIIDGLFTTCLATAALTCWAKNYWIVMLSYLISSLTLAWTIVASHNYIHRKTNWRMYIFSMCLWSYRDFRVSHALSHHLYPNTLMDLEISAFEPIIQWNPRPDKPFFTYFTFLFQCLLYPFSFIINFVKRFLLNFVREDFFKNHYRWHDGIGLLLPIWMWVVSGCSFSDAIINWLWINCTSSFIFMVIGTTAAHHHPRIFKDGDEVRTITPDWGMQQLEAVMDRNDINGSLFKVMTFFGDHALHHLFPTLDHAVLPYLYPVFLEHCEKFRANFRVTSQFDLFVGQIKRTIERQFRLLDD
;
A
#
# COMPACT_ATOMS: atom_id res chain seq x y z
N MET A 1 42.24 11.66 3.35
CA MET A 1 41.18 11.65 2.32
C MET A 1 39.86 11.75 3.06
N ALA A 2 39.03 12.73 2.75
CA ALA A 2 37.68 12.80 3.30
C ALA A 2 36.93 11.49 2.95
N PRO A 3 36.11 10.89 3.84
CA PRO A 3 35.24 9.78 3.47
C PRO A 3 34.47 10.15 2.20
N LYS A 4 34.43 9.23 1.22
CA LYS A 4 33.81 9.46 -0.10
C LYS A 4 32.35 9.93 -0.01
N ASN A 5 31.71 9.71 1.14
CA ASN A 5 30.27 9.94 1.34
C ASN A 5 29.97 11.26 2.09
N LEU A 6 30.98 12.05 2.49
CA LEU A 6 30.75 13.37 3.09
C LEU A 6 30.06 14.33 2.12
N GLU A 7 30.40 14.28 0.84
CA GLU A 7 29.77 15.09 -0.21
C GLU A 7 28.29 14.74 -0.39
N TYR A 8 27.94 13.45 -0.34
CA TYR A 8 26.54 13.01 -0.34
C TYR A 8 25.80 13.52 0.90
N LEU A 9 26.39 13.40 2.10
CA LEU A 9 25.77 13.89 3.33
C LEU A 9 25.53 15.40 3.30
N GLU A 10 26.48 16.19 2.82
CA GLU A 10 26.31 17.65 2.70
C GLU A 10 25.19 18.01 1.73
N GLU A 11 25.15 17.38 0.55
CA GLU A 11 24.10 17.60 -0.44
C GLU A 11 22.72 17.09 0.04
N ALA A 12 22.68 15.93 0.70
CA ALA A 12 21.47 15.37 1.30
C ALA A 12 20.95 16.26 2.44
N GLN A 13 21.83 16.77 3.30
CA GLN A 13 21.47 17.71 4.36
C GLN A 13 20.98 19.04 3.79
N LYS A 14 21.63 19.56 2.75
CA LYS A 14 21.17 20.75 2.04
C LYS A 14 19.78 20.54 1.44
N ARG A 15 19.51 19.42 0.75
CA ARG A 15 18.16 19.08 0.25
C ARG A 15 17.15 18.91 1.37
N ALA A 16 17.54 18.27 2.47
CA ALA A 16 16.69 18.09 3.65
C ALA A 16 16.32 19.43 4.31
N TYR A 17 17.22 20.42 4.27
CA TYR A 17 17.00 21.78 4.77
C TYR A 17 16.19 22.64 3.79
N GLU A 18 16.47 22.55 2.49
CA GLU A 18 15.89 23.41 1.45
C GLU A 18 14.55 22.89 0.88
N LYS A 19 14.20 21.61 1.09
CA LYS A 19 12.92 20.91 0.77
C LYS A 19 12.24 21.21 -0.57
N LYS A 20 12.95 21.69 -1.58
CA LYS A 20 12.42 21.85 -2.95
C LYS A 20 12.51 20.57 -3.81
N THR A 21 13.01 19.46 -3.25
CA THR A 21 13.16 18.15 -3.91
C THR A 21 13.24 17.01 -2.87
N HIS A 22 13.14 15.75 -3.31
CA HIS A 22 13.48 14.59 -2.48
C HIS A 22 14.98 14.53 -2.14
N VAL A 23 15.33 13.89 -1.03
CA VAL A 23 16.72 13.82 -0.56
C VAL A 23 17.51 12.81 -1.40
N SER A 24 16.98 11.59 -1.55
CA SER A 24 17.65 10.49 -2.26
C SER A 24 17.61 10.64 -3.79
N PHE A 25 16.52 11.19 -4.35
CA PHE A 25 16.28 11.20 -5.79
C PHE A 25 16.06 12.64 -6.33
N PRO A 26 17.03 13.25 -7.02
CA PRO A 26 16.90 14.64 -7.49
C PRO A 26 15.86 14.84 -8.60
N GLN A 27 15.42 13.77 -9.27
CA GLN A 27 14.39 13.80 -10.31
C GLN A 27 12.96 13.91 -9.73
N LEU A 28 12.79 13.59 -8.44
CA LEU A 28 11.51 13.69 -7.76
C LEU A 28 11.36 15.06 -7.10
N LYS A 29 10.37 15.82 -7.56
CA LYS A 29 9.94 17.05 -6.90
C LYS A 29 9.40 16.73 -5.51
N TYR A 30 9.61 17.65 -4.57
CA TYR A 30 8.93 17.53 -3.28
C TYR A 30 7.40 17.54 -3.52
N PRO A 31 6.64 16.53 -3.07
CA PRO A 31 5.28 16.36 -3.57
C PRO A 31 4.38 17.53 -3.19
N SER A 32 3.72 18.10 -4.19
CA SER A 32 2.77 19.19 -3.99
C SER A 32 1.68 18.77 -3.02
N LEU A 33 1.31 19.68 -2.12
CA LEU A 33 0.30 19.48 -1.07
C LEU A 33 0.63 18.42 -0.01
N ARG A 34 1.79 17.75 -0.02
CA ARG A 34 2.14 16.70 0.96
C ARG A 34 1.94 17.11 2.42
N ASP A 35 2.37 18.31 2.77
CA ASP A 35 2.38 18.80 4.16
C ASP A 35 1.16 19.66 4.52
N LYS A 36 0.15 19.70 3.66
CA LYS A 36 -1.08 20.48 3.86
C LYS A 36 -2.25 19.59 4.25
N GLY A 37 -3.35 20.21 4.68
CA GLY A 37 -4.65 19.57 4.83
C GLY A 37 -4.65 18.29 5.66
N PHE A 38 -5.47 17.33 5.25
CA PHE A 38 -5.63 16.07 5.98
C PHE A 38 -4.69 14.96 5.51
N ARG A 39 -3.89 15.16 4.44
CA ARG A 39 -3.09 14.10 3.80
C ARG A 39 -3.94 12.90 3.43
N ASP A 40 -4.99 13.16 2.65
CA ASP A 40 -5.91 12.14 2.15
C ASP A 40 -5.59 11.78 0.68
N PRO A 41 -6.06 10.62 0.20
CA PRO A 41 -5.95 10.19 -1.19
C PRO A 41 -6.30 11.22 -2.26
N VAL A 42 -7.36 12.02 -2.06
CA VAL A 42 -7.76 13.03 -3.05
C VAL A 42 -6.72 14.15 -3.09
N GLN A 43 -6.23 14.58 -1.93
CA GLN A 43 -5.11 15.52 -1.86
C GLN A 43 -3.87 15.01 -2.60
N TRP A 44 -3.53 13.74 -2.42
CA TRP A 44 -2.37 13.13 -3.04
C TRP A 44 -2.49 13.11 -4.57
N LEU A 45 -3.65 12.70 -5.09
CA LEU A 45 -3.93 12.74 -6.53
C LEU A 45 -3.89 14.16 -7.11
N THR A 46 -4.45 15.14 -6.39
CA THR A 46 -4.36 16.56 -6.79
C THR A 46 -2.91 17.03 -6.83
N GLY A 47 -2.11 16.71 -5.81
CA GLY A 47 -0.69 17.05 -5.77
C GLY A 47 0.09 16.43 -6.94
N LYS A 48 -0.11 15.12 -7.15
CA LYS A 48 0.50 14.39 -8.25
C LYS A 48 0.13 14.97 -9.62
N ALA A 49 -1.14 15.35 -9.83
CA ALA A 49 -1.57 15.97 -11.08
C ALA A 49 -0.91 17.34 -11.34
N LEU A 50 -0.62 18.12 -10.29
CA LEU A 50 0.14 19.38 -10.42
C LEU A 50 1.59 19.14 -10.81
N ASP A 51 2.19 18.05 -10.33
CA ASP A 51 3.64 17.81 -10.45
C ASP A 51 4.04 17.07 -11.73
N ASP A 52 3.17 16.19 -12.23
CA ASP A 52 3.47 15.18 -13.26
C ASP A 52 3.43 15.69 -14.71
N GLY A 53 2.78 16.83 -14.94
CA GLY A 53 2.69 17.44 -16.27
C GLY A 53 1.93 16.58 -17.29
N ALA A 54 0.89 15.87 -16.86
CA ALA A 54 0.04 15.05 -17.74
C ALA A 54 -1.06 15.85 -18.47
N GLU A 55 -1.07 17.18 -18.33
CA GLU A 55 -1.94 18.11 -19.06
C GLU A 55 -3.46 17.80 -18.94
N GLY A 56 -3.89 17.29 -17.78
CA GLY A 56 -5.29 16.91 -17.54
C GLY A 56 -5.73 15.59 -18.20
N LEU A 57 -4.82 14.91 -18.89
CA LEU A 57 -4.99 13.60 -19.51
C LEU A 57 -4.14 12.55 -18.75
N TRP A 58 -3.80 11.42 -19.39
CA TRP A 58 -2.94 10.41 -18.78
C TRP A 58 -1.57 10.43 -19.46
N ARG A 59 -0.51 10.41 -18.66
CA ARG A 59 0.86 10.29 -19.15
C ARG A 59 1.39 8.88 -18.92
N ILE A 60 1.96 8.27 -19.96
CA ILE A 60 2.74 7.03 -19.87
C ILE A 60 4.07 7.28 -20.58
N HIS A 61 5.16 7.09 -19.87
CA HIS A 61 6.52 7.44 -20.28
C HIS A 61 6.59 8.92 -20.71
N ASN A 62 7.01 9.18 -21.96
CA ASN A 62 7.14 10.52 -22.54
C ASN A 62 6.02 10.85 -23.52
N SER A 63 4.84 10.25 -23.32
CA SER A 63 3.69 10.44 -24.20
C SER A 63 2.40 10.68 -23.41
N ILE A 64 1.51 11.48 -23.99
CA ILE A 64 0.19 11.83 -23.47
C ILE A 64 -0.87 11.04 -24.23
N TYR A 65 -1.82 10.49 -23.49
CA TYR A 65 -2.90 9.64 -23.99
C TYR A 65 -4.26 10.14 -23.49
N ASP A 66 -5.27 10.07 -24.35
CA ASP A 66 -6.67 10.35 -23.98
C ASP A 66 -7.48 9.05 -23.93
N PHE A 67 -7.66 8.53 -22.71
CA PHE A 67 -8.47 7.33 -22.48
C PHE A 67 -9.95 7.62 -22.23
N THR A 68 -10.45 8.85 -22.45
CA THR A 68 -11.82 9.25 -22.09
C THR A 68 -12.88 8.29 -22.64
N THR A 69 -12.72 7.82 -23.88
CA THR A 69 -13.64 6.85 -24.53
C THR A 69 -13.40 5.39 -24.14
N PHE A 70 -12.30 5.11 -23.43
CA PHE A 70 -11.87 3.77 -23.02
C PHE A 70 -12.12 3.47 -21.54
N VAL A 71 -12.27 4.49 -20.68
CA VAL A 71 -12.43 4.34 -19.21
C VAL A 71 -13.40 3.21 -18.85
N ASP A 72 -14.62 3.24 -19.39
CA ASP A 72 -15.67 2.27 -19.08
C ASP A 72 -15.39 0.86 -19.63
N ASN A 73 -14.51 0.75 -20.62
CA ASN A 73 -14.12 -0.49 -21.28
C ASN A 73 -12.81 -1.08 -20.73
N HIS A 74 -12.18 -0.43 -19.75
CA HIS A 74 -10.92 -0.88 -19.20
C HIS A 74 -11.09 -2.25 -18.49
N PRO A 75 -10.38 -3.32 -18.91
CA PRO A 75 -10.56 -4.66 -18.34
C PRO A 75 -10.23 -4.76 -16.84
N GLY A 76 -9.38 -3.87 -16.33
CA GLY A 76 -9.07 -3.75 -14.90
C GLY A 76 -10.14 -3.02 -14.08
N GLY A 77 -11.13 -2.40 -14.74
CA GLY A 77 -12.16 -1.55 -14.15
C GLY A 77 -11.91 -0.06 -14.38
N ALA A 78 -12.99 0.70 -14.60
CA ALA A 78 -12.97 2.13 -14.89
C ALA A 78 -12.32 2.97 -13.78
N GLU A 79 -12.52 2.58 -12.53
CA GLU A 79 -12.09 3.33 -11.34
C GLU A 79 -10.58 3.68 -11.35
N TRP A 80 -9.73 2.80 -11.89
CA TRP A 80 -8.28 3.07 -11.99
C TRP A 80 -7.97 4.28 -12.86
N LEU A 81 -8.65 4.42 -14.01
CA LEU A 81 -8.45 5.55 -14.91
C LEU A 81 -9.20 6.80 -14.43
N GLU A 82 -10.37 6.64 -13.80
CA GLU A 82 -11.08 7.74 -13.14
C GLU A 82 -10.24 8.42 -12.05
N LEU A 83 -9.62 7.63 -11.19
CA LEU A 83 -8.79 8.14 -10.08
C LEU A 83 -7.53 8.84 -10.58
N THR A 84 -6.94 8.36 -11.67
CA THR A 84 -5.61 8.79 -12.13
C THR A 84 -5.64 9.82 -13.25
N LYS A 85 -6.81 10.29 -13.67
CA LYS A 85 -6.91 11.33 -14.70
C LYS A 85 -6.12 12.57 -14.28
N GLY A 86 -5.29 13.07 -15.19
CA GLY A 86 -4.40 14.21 -14.94
C GLY A 86 -3.04 13.84 -14.34
N THR A 87 -2.68 12.55 -14.23
CA THR A 87 -1.41 12.10 -13.61
C THR A 87 -0.51 11.32 -14.57
N ASP A 88 0.78 11.20 -14.23
CA ASP A 88 1.69 10.23 -14.82
C ASP A 88 1.46 8.86 -14.17
N ILE A 89 1.01 7.91 -14.98
CA ILE A 89 0.63 6.55 -14.59
C ILE A 89 1.62 5.51 -15.10
N THR A 90 2.85 5.88 -15.46
CA THR A 90 3.83 4.95 -16.03
C THR A 90 4.13 3.77 -15.11
N GLU A 91 4.46 4.03 -13.83
CA GLU A 91 4.75 2.94 -12.88
C GLU A 91 3.53 2.03 -12.69
N ALA A 92 2.32 2.61 -12.65
CA ALA A 92 1.07 1.86 -12.55
C ALA A 92 0.86 0.97 -13.79
N PHE A 93 1.05 1.55 -14.98
CA PHE A 93 0.94 0.86 -16.26
C PHE A 93 1.90 -0.33 -16.32
N GLU A 94 3.17 -0.10 -15.99
CA GLU A 94 4.22 -1.12 -16.04
C GLU A 94 3.99 -2.23 -15.01
N ALA A 95 3.60 -1.88 -13.78
CA ALA A 95 3.39 -2.85 -12.70
C ALA A 95 2.15 -3.73 -12.88
N HIS A 96 1.08 -3.19 -13.49
CA HIS A 96 -0.23 -3.85 -13.51
C HIS A 96 -0.54 -4.57 -14.84
N HIS A 97 0.21 -4.30 -15.92
CA HIS A 97 -0.03 -4.93 -17.23
C HIS A 97 1.07 -5.91 -17.62
N LEU A 98 0.83 -7.21 -17.41
CA LEU A 98 1.74 -8.29 -17.82
C LEU A 98 1.62 -8.67 -19.30
N ASN A 99 0.54 -8.26 -19.98
CA ASN A 99 0.29 -8.60 -21.38
C ASN A 99 0.86 -7.51 -22.31
N PRO A 100 1.88 -7.81 -23.14
CA PRO A 100 2.48 -6.82 -24.04
C PRO A 100 1.54 -6.36 -25.16
N VAL A 101 0.42 -7.05 -25.39
CA VAL A 101 -0.61 -6.57 -26.33
C VAL A 101 -1.19 -5.23 -25.88
N VAL A 102 -1.16 -4.92 -24.58
CA VAL A 102 -1.64 -3.66 -24.03
C VAL A 102 -0.82 -2.46 -24.54
N GLU A 103 0.49 -2.63 -24.73
CA GLU A 103 1.35 -1.55 -25.27
C GLU A 103 0.91 -1.13 -26.68
N LYS A 104 0.54 -2.09 -27.54
CA LYS A 104 0.01 -1.81 -28.89
C LYS A 104 -1.36 -1.13 -28.89
N MET A 105 -2.11 -1.27 -27.80
CA MET A 105 -3.43 -0.64 -27.68
C MET A 105 -3.31 0.87 -27.44
N LEU A 106 -2.20 1.33 -26.85
CA LEU A 106 -1.93 2.73 -26.55
C LEU A 106 -1.96 3.62 -27.81
N ASP A 107 -1.55 3.10 -28.97
CA ASP A 107 -1.53 3.81 -30.25
C ASP A 107 -2.90 4.42 -30.61
N LYS A 108 -3.99 3.77 -30.20
CA LYS A 108 -5.37 4.25 -30.47
C LYS A 108 -5.74 5.51 -29.69
N TYR A 109 -5.07 5.76 -28.58
CA TYR A 109 -5.36 6.83 -27.64
C TYR A 109 -4.24 7.85 -27.54
N PHE A 110 -3.19 7.69 -28.35
CA PHE A 110 -2.04 8.58 -28.40
C PHE A 110 -2.46 9.97 -28.86
N VAL A 111 -2.05 11.00 -28.11
CA VAL A 111 -2.29 12.40 -28.46
C VAL A 111 -1.02 13.05 -28.97
N LYS A 112 0.05 13.03 -28.16
CA LYS A 112 1.34 13.64 -28.48
C LYS A 112 2.46 13.15 -27.57
N ASN A 113 3.70 13.42 -27.97
CA ASN A 113 4.85 13.30 -27.08
C ASN A 113 4.99 14.53 -26.17
N THR A 114 5.62 14.34 -25.01
CA THR A 114 5.99 15.40 -24.08
C THR A 114 7.50 15.41 -23.86
N ASN A 115 8.08 16.61 -23.89
CA ASN A 115 9.50 16.83 -23.62
C ASN A 115 9.75 17.25 -22.16
N THR A 116 8.68 17.48 -21.40
CA THR A 116 8.78 17.79 -19.97
C THR A 116 9.33 16.56 -19.26
N PRO A 117 10.41 16.66 -18.45
CA PRO A 117 10.92 15.51 -17.69
C PRO A 117 9.83 14.87 -16.83
N ARG A 118 9.90 13.55 -16.64
CA ARG A 118 9.01 12.83 -15.73
C ARG A 118 9.34 13.19 -14.29
N ASN A 119 8.33 13.26 -13.44
CA ASN A 119 8.48 13.35 -11.99
C ASN A 119 8.63 11.94 -11.39
N SER A 120 9.67 11.22 -11.80
CA SER A 120 9.96 9.85 -11.35
C SER A 120 11.45 9.56 -11.55
N PRO A 121 12.13 8.86 -10.62
CA PRO A 121 13.52 8.48 -10.80
C PRO A 121 13.66 7.14 -11.54
N TYR A 122 12.55 6.44 -11.79
CA TYR A 122 12.57 5.04 -12.18
C TYR A 122 12.71 4.84 -13.68
N THR A 123 13.51 3.84 -14.02
CA THR A 123 13.68 3.37 -15.39
C THR A 123 12.99 2.02 -15.59
N PHE A 124 12.57 1.81 -16.84
CA PHE A 124 11.93 0.59 -17.33
C PHE A 124 12.63 0.14 -18.63
N ASN A 125 13.96 0.00 -18.55
CA ASN A 125 14.77 -0.41 -19.70
C ASN A 125 14.39 -1.83 -20.14
N GLU A 126 14.39 -2.08 -21.46
CA GLU A 126 13.97 -3.38 -22.02
C GLU A 126 14.84 -4.55 -21.55
N ASP A 127 16.12 -4.30 -21.35
CA ASP A 127 17.14 -5.22 -20.84
C ASP A 127 17.37 -5.08 -19.31
N GLY A 128 16.63 -4.17 -18.66
CA GLY A 128 16.65 -3.96 -17.21
C GLY A 128 16.05 -5.12 -16.42
N PHE A 129 16.27 -5.10 -15.10
CA PHE A 129 15.81 -6.15 -14.19
C PHE A 129 14.30 -6.36 -14.28
N TYR A 130 13.50 -5.29 -14.17
CA TYR A 130 12.06 -5.45 -14.08
C TYR A 130 11.43 -5.98 -15.36
N ARG A 131 11.74 -5.41 -16.54
CA ARG A 131 11.11 -5.84 -17.80
C ARG A 131 11.59 -7.22 -18.24
N THR A 132 12.83 -7.59 -17.96
CA THR A 132 13.31 -8.97 -18.20
C THR A 132 12.59 -9.97 -17.30
N LEU A 133 12.49 -9.70 -15.99
CA LEU A 133 11.76 -10.54 -15.04
C LEU A 133 10.27 -10.65 -15.40
N LYS A 134 9.62 -9.54 -15.75
CA LYS A 134 8.21 -9.47 -16.17
C LYS A 134 7.93 -10.40 -17.37
N ARG A 135 8.83 -10.44 -18.37
CA ARG A 135 8.71 -11.39 -19.49
C ARG A 135 8.88 -12.84 -19.05
N ALA A 136 9.86 -13.12 -18.18
CA ALA A 136 10.10 -14.48 -17.69
C ALA A 136 8.93 -14.99 -16.83
N VAL A 137 8.41 -14.16 -15.92
CA VAL A 137 7.23 -14.45 -15.12
C VAL A 137 6.02 -14.75 -15.99
N ARG A 138 5.81 -14.03 -17.09
CA ARG A 138 4.72 -14.31 -18.02
C ARG A 138 4.78 -15.73 -18.60
N GLU A 139 5.97 -16.24 -18.88
CA GLU A 139 6.15 -17.62 -19.36
C GLU A 139 5.90 -18.64 -18.25
N GLU A 140 6.35 -18.37 -17.03
CA GLU A 140 6.06 -19.22 -15.86
C GLU A 140 4.56 -19.26 -15.54
N LEU A 141 3.85 -18.14 -15.66
CA LEU A 141 2.40 -18.07 -15.42
C LEU A 141 1.59 -19.01 -16.33
N LYS A 142 2.09 -19.36 -17.53
CA LYS A 142 1.42 -20.33 -18.41
C LYS A 142 1.40 -21.74 -17.82
N LYS A 143 2.35 -22.05 -16.93
CA LYS A 143 2.53 -23.36 -16.29
C LYS A 143 1.73 -23.47 -14.98
N VAL A 144 1.31 -22.34 -14.40
CA VAL A 144 0.58 -22.32 -13.13
C VAL A 144 -0.84 -22.86 -13.34
N PRO A 145 -1.31 -23.82 -12.51
CA PRO A 145 -2.67 -24.33 -12.62
C PRO A 145 -3.71 -23.22 -12.38
N LYS A 146 -4.73 -23.13 -13.24
CA LYS A 146 -5.72 -22.03 -13.23
C LYS A 146 -6.59 -21.99 -11.97
N ASN A 147 -6.69 -23.09 -11.24
CA ASN A 147 -7.51 -23.23 -10.03
C ASN A 147 -6.79 -22.81 -8.75
N ILE A 148 -5.49 -22.48 -8.81
CA ILE A 148 -4.70 -22.09 -7.63
C ILE A 148 -5.31 -20.90 -6.86
N PRO A 149 -5.83 -19.83 -7.51
CA PRO A 149 -6.52 -18.75 -6.80
C PRO A 149 -7.76 -19.18 -5.99
N ASN A 150 -8.32 -20.38 -6.20
CA ASN A 150 -9.43 -20.85 -5.38
C ASN A 150 -9.03 -21.06 -3.91
N HIS A 151 -7.73 -21.20 -3.63
CA HIS A 151 -7.24 -21.35 -2.25
C HIS A 151 -7.32 -20.05 -1.46
N THR A 152 -6.93 -18.91 -2.05
CA THR A 152 -7.06 -17.59 -1.42
C THR A 152 -8.52 -17.18 -1.27
N ASP A 153 -9.37 -17.53 -2.24
CA ASP A 153 -10.83 -17.37 -2.17
C ASP A 153 -11.41 -18.07 -0.93
N ARG A 154 -11.07 -19.34 -0.72
CA ARG A 154 -11.55 -20.11 0.46
C ARG A 154 -11.05 -19.53 1.79
N ILE A 155 -9.83 -19.00 1.82
CA ILE A 155 -9.26 -18.40 3.04
C ILE A 155 -10.06 -17.16 3.43
N ILE A 156 -10.23 -16.19 2.51
CA ILE A 156 -10.93 -14.95 2.83
C ILE A 156 -12.42 -15.19 3.08
N ASP A 157 -13.07 -16.09 2.33
CA ASP A 157 -14.48 -16.43 2.55
C ASP A 157 -14.68 -17.11 3.92
N GLY A 158 -13.75 -17.99 4.32
CA GLY A 158 -13.76 -18.62 5.63
C GLY A 158 -13.54 -17.63 6.78
N LEU A 159 -12.58 -16.71 6.63
CA LEU A 159 -12.33 -15.64 7.59
C LEU A 159 -13.54 -14.72 7.74
N PHE A 160 -14.13 -14.30 6.61
CA PHE A 160 -15.31 -13.44 6.59
C PHE A 160 -16.52 -14.11 7.23
N THR A 161 -16.79 -15.38 6.89
CA THR A 161 -17.88 -16.16 7.49
C THR A 161 -17.67 -16.33 9.00
N THR A 162 -16.44 -16.61 9.42
CA THR A 162 -16.09 -16.72 10.85
C THR A 162 -16.31 -15.40 11.58
N CYS A 163 -15.93 -14.27 10.97
CA CYS A 163 -16.19 -12.94 11.51
C CYS A 163 -17.68 -12.71 11.72
N LEU A 164 -18.52 -12.95 10.69
CA LEU A 164 -19.96 -12.76 10.79
C LEU A 164 -20.60 -13.64 11.88
N ALA A 165 -20.21 -14.92 11.94
CA ALA A 165 -20.75 -15.85 12.94
C ALA A 165 -20.34 -15.47 14.37
N THR A 166 -19.06 -15.15 14.57
CA THR A 166 -18.53 -14.85 15.91
C THR A 166 -18.94 -13.45 16.40
N ALA A 167 -19.06 -12.46 15.51
CA ALA A 167 -19.62 -11.15 15.84
C ALA A 167 -21.06 -11.26 16.38
N ALA A 168 -21.91 -12.05 15.71
CA ALA A 168 -23.27 -12.29 16.17
C ALA A 168 -23.30 -13.08 17.50
N LEU A 169 -22.40 -14.07 17.64
CA LEU A 169 -22.26 -14.86 18.87
C LEU A 169 -21.86 -13.99 20.07
N THR A 170 -21.00 -12.97 19.87
CA THR A 170 -20.61 -12.01 20.92
C THR A 170 -21.82 -11.29 21.51
N CYS A 171 -22.81 -10.93 20.70
CA CYS A 171 -24.04 -10.29 21.18
C CYS A 171 -25.08 -11.28 21.72
N TRP A 172 -25.14 -12.49 21.15
CA TRP A 172 -26.14 -13.49 21.52
C TRP A 172 -25.82 -14.18 22.86
N ALA A 173 -24.54 -14.51 23.07
CA ALA A 173 -24.11 -15.27 24.24
C ALA A 173 -24.30 -14.51 25.55
N LYS A 174 -24.59 -15.25 26.63
CA LYS A 174 -24.70 -14.71 28.00
C LYS A 174 -23.55 -15.13 28.91
N ASN A 175 -22.88 -16.23 28.59
CA ASN A 175 -21.71 -16.67 29.33
C ASN A 175 -20.50 -15.78 29.00
N TYR A 176 -19.89 -15.20 30.03
CA TYR A 176 -18.76 -14.27 29.89
C TYR A 176 -17.62 -14.81 29.02
N TRP A 177 -17.21 -16.07 29.22
CA TRP A 177 -16.10 -16.66 28.47
C TRP A 177 -16.44 -16.88 26.99
N ILE A 178 -17.68 -17.22 26.67
CA ILE A 178 -18.14 -17.34 25.28
C ILE A 178 -18.18 -15.96 24.62
N VAL A 179 -18.66 -14.93 25.32
CA VAL A 179 -18.65 -13.54 24.83
C VAL A 179 -17.22 -13.10 24.54
N MET A 180 -16.30 -13.25 25.50
CA MET A 180 -14.91 -12.83 25.33
C MET A 180 -14.19 -13.61 24.21
N LEU A 181 -14.40 -14.92 24.12
CA LEU A 181 -13.77 -15.73 23.08
C LEU A 181 -14.29 -15.36 21.69
N SER A 182 -15.62 -15.25 21.53
CA SER A 182 -16.23 -14.85 20.24
C SER A 182 -15.84 -13.43 19.84
N TYR A 183 -15.75 -12.51 20.80
CA TYR A 183 -15.28 -11.14 20.59
C TYR A 183 -13.85 -11.11 20.03
N LEU A 184 -12.93 -11.85 20.65
CA LEU A 184 -11.53 -11.92 20.23
C LEU A 184 -11.41 -12.55 18.84
N ILE A 185 -12.14 -13.65 18.57
CA ILE A 185 -12.15 -14.30 17.26
C ILE A 185 -12.73 -13.36 16.20
N SER A 186 -13.84 -12.67 16.50
CA SER A 186 -14.45 -11.70 15.59
C SER A 186 -13.49 -10.56 15.27
N SER A 187 -12.75 -10.06 16.27
CA SER A 187 -11.79 -8.98 16.08
C SER A 187 -10.59 -9.42 15.23
N LEU A 188 -10.05 -10.61 15.52
CA LEU A 188 -8.94 -11.18 14.77
C LEU A 188 -9.34 -11.46 13.31
N THR A 189 -10.50 -12.09 13.11
CA THR A 189 -10.98 -12.44 11.77
C THR A 189 -11.42 -11.23 10.97
N LEU A 190 -11.98 -10.17 11.59
CA LEU A 190 -12.21 -8.91 10.91
C LEU A 190 -10.87 -8.35 10.40
N ALA A 191 -9.88 -8.16 11.28
CA ALA A 191 -8.56 -7.65 10.90
C ALA A 191 -7.90 -8.47 9.77
N TRP A 192 -7.89 -9.80 9.91
CA TRP A 192 -7.33 -10.70 8.89
C TRP A 192 -8.10 -10.71 7.58
N THR A 193 -9.43 -10.52 7.60
CA THR A 193 -10.20 -10.39 6.37
C THR A 193 -9.87 -9.07 5.65
N ILE A 194 -9.65 -7.98 6.40
CA ILE A 194 -9.17 -6.71 5.81
C ILE A 194 -7.79 -6.90 5.17
N VAL A 195 -6.84 -7.55 5.87
CA VAL A 195 -5.53 -7.87 5.28
C VAL A 195 -5.69 -8.75 4.05
N ALA A 196 -6.50 -9.81 4.11
CA ALA A 196 -6.71 -10.72 2.98
C ALA A 196 -7.37 -10.04 1.76
N SER A 197 -8.22 -9.04 1.99
CA SER A 197 -8.89 -8.32 0.90
C SER A 197 -7.93 -7.53 0.02
N HIS A 198 -6.73 -7.19 0.51
CA HIS A 198 -5.67 -6.51 -0.26
C HIS A 198 -5.28 -7.28 -1.54
N ASN A 199 -5.23 -8.61 -1.48
CA ASN A 199 -5.02 -9.49 -2.65
C ASN A 199 -5.97 -9.16 -3.81
N TYR A 200 -7.16 -8.68 -3.49
CA TYR A 200 -8.24 -8.40 -4.44
C TYR A 200 -8.34 -6.93 -4.83
N ILE A 201 -7.77 -6.02 -4.05
CA ILE A 201 -7.83 -4.57 -4.27
C ILE A 201 -7.06 -4.17 -5.53
N HIS A 202 -5.90 -4.77 -5.77
CA HIS A 202 -5.04 -4.55 -6.94
C HIS A 202 -5.62 -5.15 -8.23
N ARG A 203 -6.60 -6.04 -8.13
CA ARG A 203 -7.15 -6.81 -9.25
C ARG A 203 -8.35 -6.09 -9.88
N LYS A 204 -8.85 -6.66 -10.98
CA LYS A 204 -10.14 -6.26 -11.56
C LYS A 204 -11.23 -6.24 -10.50
N THR A 205 -12.20 -5.33 -10.64
CA THR A 205 -13.33 -5.20 -9.72
C THR A 205 -13.96 -6.57 -9.42
N ASN A 206 -14.07 -6.87 -8.14
CA ASN A 206 -14.61 -8.11 -7.61
C ASN A 206 -15.20 -7.84 -6.23
N TRP A 207 -16.07 -8.72 -5.75
CA TRP A 207 -16.80 -8.46 -4.52
C TRP A 207 -15.93 -8.58 -3.25
N ARG A 208 -14.85 -9.38 -3.28
CA ARG A 208 -13.97 -9.60 -2.13
C ARG A 208 -13.14 -8.37 -1.77
N MET A 209 -12.85 -7.54 -2.77
CA MET A 209 -12.29 -6.21 -2.58
C MET A 209 -13.17 -5.35 -1.66
N TYR A 210 -14.51 -5.40 -1.81
CA TYR A 210 -15.42 -4.61 -0.99
C TYR A 210 -15.41 -5.00 0.49
N ILE A 211 -14.93 -6.21 0.82
CA ILE A 211 -14.80 -6.65 2.21
C ILE A 211 -13.81 -5.75 2.97
N PHE A 212 -12.83 -5.14 2.28
CA PHE A 212 -11.96 -4.13 2.89
C PHE A 212 -12.76 -3.02 3.59
N SER A 213 -13.92 -2.64 3.04
CA SER A 213 -14.73 -1.57 3.61
C SER A 213 -15.50 -1.94 4.88
N MET A 214 -15.44 -3.20 5.31
CA MET A 214 -15.98 -3.64 6.61
C MET A 214 -15.30 -2.95 7.80
N CYS A 215 -14.08 -2.40 7.63
CA CYS A 215 -13.37 -1.68 8.69
C CYS A 215 -13.68 -0.18 8.75
N LEU A 216 -14.69 0.31 8.02
CA LEU A 216 -15.02 1.73 7.85
C LEU A 216 -14.08 2.51 6.92
N TRP A 217 -13.08 1.87 6.30
CA TRP A 217 -12.24 2.53 5.30
C TRP A 217 -12.83 2.37 3.89
N SER A 218 -12.62 3.36 3.04
CA SER A 218 -12.92 3.25 1.61
C SER A 218 -11.84 2.41 0.94
N TYR A 219 -12.19 1.28 0.33
CA TYR A 219 -11.22 0.52 -0.47
C TYR A 219 -10.70 1.35 -1.65
N ARG A 220 -11.52 2.26 -2.17
CA ARG A 220 -11.18 3.16 -3.28
C ARG A 220 -10.11 4.17 -2.86
N ASP A 221 -10.22 4.68 -1.64
CA ASP A 221 -9.21 5.54 -1.02
C ASP A 221 -7.93 4.73 -0.74
N PHE A 222 -8.08 3.47 -0.33
CA PHE A 222 -6.95 2.56 -0.12
C PHE A 222 -6.24 2.14 -1.42
N ARG A 223 -6.95 2.05 -2.56
CA ARG A 223 -6.31 1.89 -3.89
C ARG A 223 -5.36 3.04 -4.18
N VAL A 224 -5.71 4.25 -3.79
CA VAL A 224 -4.82 5.40 -3.97
C VAL A 224 -3.65 5.33 -2.99
N SER A 225 -3.91 5.25 -1.68
CA SER A 225 -2.83 5.29 -0.68
C SER A 225 -1.86 4.12 -0.83
N HIS A 226 -2.41 2.93 -1.03
CA HIS A 226 -1.64 1.70 -1.06
C HIS A 226 -1.18 1.39 -2.49
N ALA A 227 -2.10 1.14 -3.43
CA ALA A 227 -1.72 0.63 -4.76
C ALA A 227 -1.04 1.68 -5.66
N LEU A 228 -1.50 2.94 -5.66
CA LEU A 228 -0.94 3.98 -6.53
C LEU A 228 0.20 4.77 -5.88
N SER A 229 0.16 4.93 -4.57
CA SER A 229 1.20 5.67 -3.82
C SER A 229 2.28 4.73 -3.30
N HIS A 230 1.92 3.82 -2.41
CA HIS A 230 2.87 3.01 -1.66
C HIS A 230 3.53 1.93 -2.51
N HIS A 231 2.79 1.18 -3.32
CA HIS A 231 3.37 0.14 -4.20
C HIS A 231 4.27 0.73 -5.28
N LEU A 232 3.94 1.90 -5.82
CA LEU A 232 4.69 2.48 -6.93
C LEU A 232 5.93 3.23 -6.47
N TYR A 233 5.88 3.88 -5.29
CA TYR A 233 6.94 4.72 -4.76
C TYR A 233 7.25 4.43 -3.27
N PRO A 234 7.39 3.16 -2.86
CA PRO A 234 7.46 2.79 -1.44
C PRO A 234 8.62 3.50 -0.76
N ASN A 235 8.39 3.97 0.46
CA ASN A 235 9.39 4.59 1.32
C ASN A 235 10.03 5.89 0.79
N THR A 236 9.57 6.42 -0.34
CA THR A 236 9.91 7.77 -0.80
C THR A 236 9.02 8.81 -0.12
N LEU A 237 9.24 10.12 -0.33
CA LEU A 237 8.30 11.15 0.14
C LEU A 237 6.95 11.15 -0.61
N MET A 238 6.85 10.50 -1.78
CA MET A 238 5.59 10.29 -2.50
C MET A 238 4.70 9.25 -1.83
N ASP A 239 5.26 8.43 -0.94
CA ASP A 239 4.51 7.41 -0.22
C ASP A 239 3.56 8.06 0.82
N LEU A 240 2.27 8.06 0.49
CA LEU A 240 1.19 8.50 1.36
C LEU A 240 1.16 7.70 2.67
N GLU A 241 1.56 6.43 2.68
CA GLU A 241 1.59 5.61 3.89
C GLU A 241 2.78 5.95 4.81
N ILE A 242 3.74 6.75 4.34
CA ILE A 242 4.71 7.42 5.21
C ILE A 242 4.12 8.73 5.75
N SER A 243 3.64 9.60 4.86
CA SER A 243 3.20 10.94 5.27
C SER A 243 1.90 10.96 6.08
N ALA A 244 1.02 9.98 5.92
CA ALA A 244 -0.25 9.87 6.65
C ALA A 244 -0.07 9.71 8.17
N PHE A 245 1.07 9.21 8.61
CA PHE A 245 1.39 9.05 10.03
C PHE A 245 2.19 10.22 10.62
N GLU A 246 2.76 11.09 9.78
CA GLU A 246 3.47 12.27 10.24
C GLU A 246 2.48 13.31 10.80
N PRO A 247 2.87 14.14 11.79
CA PRO A 247 4.16 14.15 12.47
C PRO A 247 4.25 13.12 13.61
N ILE A 248 3.21 12.34 13.91
CA ILE A 248 3.11 11.51 15.11
C ILE A 248 4.08 10.32 15.07
N ILE A 249 4.15 9.62 13.94
CA ILE A 249 5.11 8.54 13.69
C ILE A 249 5.96 8.96 12.50
N GLN A 250 7.29 8.90 12.65
CA GLN A 250 8.23 9.39 11.65
C GLN A 250 9.25 8.31 11.30
N TRP A 251 9.07 7.64 10.16
CA TRP A 251 10.00 6.60 9.69
C TRP A 251 11.19 7.13 8.90
N ASN A 252 11.02 8.25 8.21
CA ASN A 252 12.12 8.82 7.44
C ASN A 252 13.19 9.36 8.41
N PRO A 253 14.47 9.12 8.09
CA PRO A 253 15.58 9.65 8.89
C PRO A 253 15.59 11.17 8.79
N ARG A 254 15.72 11.86 9.92
CA ARG A 254 15.88 13.32 9.95
C ARG A 254 16.74 13.74 11.15
N PRO A 255 17.69 14.69 10.98
CA PRO A 255 18.51 15.17 12.09
C PRO A 255 17.71 15.83 13.22
N ASP A 256 16.58 16.46 12.88
CA ASP A 256 15.73 17.27 13.74
C ASP A 256 14.57 16.49 14.38
N LYS A 257 14.65 15.15 14.46
CA LYS A 257 13.59 14.34 15.07
C LYS A 257 13.26 14.81 16.50
N PRO A 258 11.99 15.12 16.79
CA PRO A 258 11.57 15.57 18.11
C PRO A 258 11.85 14.54 19.21
N PHE A 259 12.03 14.98 20.45
CA PHE A 259 12.23 14.08 21.59
C PHE A 259 11.08 13.08 21.80
N PHE A 260 9.85 13.43 21.39
CA PHE A 260 8.71 12.51 21.55
C PHE A 260 8.84 11.21 20.74
N THR A 261 9.73 11.14 19.73
CA THR A 261 9.88 9.93 18.90
C THR A 261 10.35 8.71 19.70
N TYR A 262 10.99 8.90 20.86
CA TYR A 262 11.33 7.82 21.78
C TYR A 262 10.09 7.14 22.40
N PHE A 263 8.95 7.83 22.42
CA PHE A 263 7.67 7.33 22.94
C PHE A 263 6.72 6.87 21.83
N THR A 264 7.21 6.76 20.58
CA THR A 264 6.37 6.40 19.43
C THR A 264 5.61 5.09 19.64
N PHE A 265 6.23 4.10 20.26
CA PHE A 265 5.56 2.84 20.60
C PHE A 265 4.32 3.04 21.50
N LEU A 266 4.38 3.97 22.46
CA LEU A 266 3.22 4.30 23.30
C LEU A 266 2.12 4.97 22.47
N PHE A 267 2.47 5.90 21.58
CA PHE A 267 1.50 6.51 20.67
C PHE A 267 0.87 5.50 19.73
N GLN A 268 1.61 4.52 19.23
CA GLN A 268 1.07 3.42 18.44
C GLN A 268 0.04 2.63 19.24
N CYS A 269 0.38 2.19 20.46
CA CYS A 269 -0.55 1.47 21.32
C CYS A 269 -1.84 2.25 21.63
N LEU A 270 -1.74 3.58 21.73
CA LEU A 270 -2.91 4.45 21.97
C LEU A 270 -3.73 4.74 20.70
N LEU A 271 -3.09 4.92 19.54
CA LEU A 271 -3.75 5.38 18.32
C LEU A 271 -4.20 4.26 17.39
N TYR A 272 -3.48 3.14 17.37
CA TYR A 272 -3.80 2.00 16.51
C TYR A 272 -5.21 1.43 16.76
N PRO A 273 -5.71 1.35 18.01
CA PRO A 273 -7.10 0.93 18.23
C PRO A 273 -8.13 1.85 17.57
N PHE A 274 -7.84 3.13 17.38
CA PHE A 274 -8.82 4.09 16.84
C PHE A 274 -8.59 4.42 15.37
N SER A 275 -7.58 3.84 14.71
CA SER A 275 -7.18 4.20 13.34
C SER A 275 -8.29 3.96 12.30
N PHE A 276 -9.12 2.93 12.49
CA PHE A 276 -10.33 2.70 11.69
C PHE A 276 -11.32 3.87 11.77
N ILE A 277 -11.73 4.22 12.99
CA ILE A 277 -12.68 5.31 13.25
C ILE A 277 -12.09 6.66 12.85
N ILE A 278 -10.81 6.93 13.15
CA ILE A 278 -10.13 8.20 12.81
C ILE A 278 -10.16 8.45 11.30
N ASN A 279 -9.85 7.45 10.48
CA ASN A 279 -9.88 7.61 9.02
C ASN A 279 -11.30 7.75 8.49
N PHE A 280 -12.27 7.03 9.06
CA PHE A 280 -13.69 7.23 8.73
C PHE A 280 -14.14 8.66 9.03
N VAL A 281 -13.83 9.17 10.23
CA VAL A 281 -14.15 10.55 10.64
C VAL A 281 -13.41 11.56 9.76
N LYS A 282 -12.12 11.37 9.48
CA LYS A 282 -11.34 12.23 8.58
C LYS A 282 -12.03 12.32 7.21
N ARG A 283 -12.40 11.19 6.60
CA ARG A 283 -13.10 11.16 5.31
C ARG A 283 -14.51 11.77 5.38
N PHE A 284 -15.21 11.63 6.50
CA PHE A 284 -16.50 12.29 6.73
C PHE A 284 -16.35 13.82 6.80
N LEU A 285 -15.34 14.32 7.51
CA LEU A 285 -15.06 15.75 7.63
C LEU A 285 -14.72 16.41 6.29
N LEU A 286 -14.19 15.64 5.32
CA LEU A 286 -13.94 16.14 3.97
C LEU A 286 -15.21 16.66 3.26
N ASN A 287 -16.40 16.17 3.62
CA ASN A 287 -17.67 16.71 3.09
C ASN A 287 -17.90 18.18 3.44
N PHE A 288 -17.29 18.68 4.51
CA PHE A 288 -17.47 20.05 5.00
C PHE A 288 -16.32 20.99 4.63
N VAL A 289 -15.18 20.44 4.20
CA VAL A 289 -13.98 21.24 3.87
C VAL A 289 -13.63 21.24 2.38
N ARG A 290 -14.22 20.35 1.58
CA ARG A 290 -13.99 20.25 0.13
C ARG A 290 -15.32 20.36 -0.61
N GLU A 291 -15.35 21.26 -1.58
CA GLU A 291 -16.51 21.45 -2.45
C GLU A 291 -16.86 20.17 -3.20
N ASP A 292 -18.16 19.85 -3.24
CA ASP A 292 -18.74 18.67 -3.91
C ASP A 292 -18.10 17.31 -3.55
N PHE A 293 -17.40 17.20 -2.41
CA PHE A 293 -16.67 15.98 -2.04
C PHE A 293 -17.59 14.75 -1.98
N PHE A 294 -18.78 14.91 -1.38
CA PHE A 294 -19.76 13.84 -1.29
C PHE A 294 -20.14 13.31 -2.69
N LYS A 295 -20.52 14.20 -3.61
CA LYS A 295 -20.95 13.82 -4.96
C LYS A 295 -19.82 13.15 -5.75
N ASN A 296 -18.61 13.69 -5.63
CA ASN A 296 -17.48 13.26 -6.45
C ASN A 296 -16.79 11.98 -5.92
N HIS A 297 -16.79 11.76 -4.60
CA HIS A 297 -15.96 10.72 -3.99
C HIS A 297 -16.72 9.63 -3.23
N TYR A 298 -17.89 9.91 -2.65
CA TYR A 298 -18.67 8.87 -1.98
C TYR A 298 -19.35 7.93 -2.98
N ARG A 299 -19.41 6.66 -2.62
CA ARG A 299 -20.05 5.59 -3.38
C ARG A 299 -20.82 4.67 -2.42
N TRP A 300 -21.68 3.82 -2.96
CA TRP A 300 -22.53 2.92 -2.16
C TRP A 300 -21.73 2.03 -1.20
N HIS A 301 -20.52 1.63 -1.59
CA HIS A 301 -19.65 0.75 -0.82
C HIS A 301 -19.08 1.41 0.45
N ASP A 302 -19.14 2.74 0.56
CA ASP A 302 -18.70 3.45 1.78
C ASP A 302 -19.60 3.18 2.99
N GLY A 303 -20.81 2.66 2.77
CA GLY A 303 -21.71 2.23 3.83
C GLY A 303 -21.46 0.81 4.35
N ILE A 304 -20.60 0.01 3.70
CA ILE A 304 -20.44 -1.43 4.00
C ILE A 304 -20.00 -1.67 5.45
N GLY A 305 -19.11 -0.83 5.99
CA GLY A 305 -18.64 -0.97 7.38
C GLY A 305 -19.74 -0.83 8.44
N LEU A 306 -20.87 -0.22 8.10
CA LEU A 306 -22.03 -0.10 8.99
C LEU A 306 -22.97 -1.31 8.93
N LEU A 307 -22.72 -2.28 8.03
CA LEU A 307 -23.54 -3.49 7.93
C LEU A 307 -23.24 -4.52 9.02
N LEU A 308 -22.01 -4.54 9.57
CA LEU A 308 -21.66 -5.48 10.64
C LEU A 308 -22.49 -5.28 11.93
N PRO A 309 -22.67 -4.07 12.48
CA PRO A 309 -23.52 -3.90 13.66
C PRO A 309 -25.00 -4.20 13.36
N ILE A 310 -25.47 -3.92 12.14
CA ILE A 310 -26.83 -4.29 11.71
C ILE A 310 -26.99 -5.82 11.70
N TRP A 311 -26.01 -6.53 11.14
CA TRP A 311 -25.96 -8.00 11.15
C TRP A 311 -25.97 -8.55 12.58
N MET A 312 -25.11 -8.02 13.45
CA MET A 312 -25.04 -8.42 14.85
C MET A 312 -26.39 -8.23 15.55
N TRP A 313 -27.03 -7.09 15.34
CA TRP A 313 -28.35 -6.76 15.91
C TRP A 313 -29.43 -7.74 15.45
N VAL A 314 -29.58 -7.92 14.13
CA VAL A 314 -30.65 -8.75 13.55
C VAL A 314 -30.48 -10.23 13.91
N VAL A 315 -29.25 -10.76 13.86
CA VAL A 315 -29.01 -12.21 14.04
C VAL A 315 -29.00 -12.61 15.51
N SER A 316 -28.49 -11.76 16.40
CA SER A 316 -28.45 -12.08 17.83
C SER A 316 -29.76 -11.77 18.56
N GLY A 317 -30.59 -10.87 18.03
CA GLY A 317 -31.77 -10.36 18.71
C GLY A 317 -31.46 -9.48 19.93
N CYS A 318 -30.22 -8.99 20.08
CA CYS A 318 -29.85 -8.07 21.15
C CYS A 318 -30.46 -6.67 20.95
N SER A 319 -30.26 -5.76 21.90
CA SER A 319 -30.63 -4.36 21.67
C SER A 319 -29.70 -3.72 20.63
N PHE A 320 -30.20 -2.74 19.88
CA PHE A 320 -29.37 -2.03 18.89
C PHE A 320 -28.16 -1.34 19.55
N SER A 321 -28.31 -0.81 20.77
CA SER A 321 -27.21 -0.25 21.55
C SER A 321 -26.15 -1.28 21.88
N ASP A 322 -26.52 -2.50 22.26
CA ASP A 322 -25.56 -3.57 22.56
C ASP A 322 -24.78 -3.98 21.32
N ALA A 323 -25.44 -4.07 20.16
CA ALA A 323 -24.79 -4.36 18.89
C ALA A 323 -23.74 -3.30 18.54
N ILE A 324 -24.09 -2.01 18.68
CA ILE A 324 -23.17 -0.89 18.43
C ILE A 324 -21.98 -0.91 19.39
N ILE A 325 -22.21 -1.11 20.69
CA ILE A 325 -21.12 -1.15 21.69
C ILE A 325 -20.16 -2.30 21.39
N ASN A 326 -20.66 -3.51 21.16
CA ASN A 326 -19.80 -4.67 20.85
C ASN A 326 -19.08 -4.48 19.52
N TRP A 327 -19.76 -3.92 18.50
CA TRP A 327 -19.14 -3.61 17.22
C TRP A 327 -18.00 -2.60 17.36
N LEU A 328 -18.16 -1.55 18.17
CA LEU A 328 -17.09 -0.57 18.43
C LEU A 328 -15.88 -1.24 19.08
N TRP A 329 -16.07 -2.12 20.06
CA TRP A 329 -14.97 -2.91 20.64
C TRP A 329 -14.28 -3.78 19.60
N ILE A 330 -15.05 -4.50 18.78
CA ILE A 330 -14.52 -5.36 17.70
C ILE A 330 -13.71 -4.51 16.72
N ASN A 331 -14.27 -3.38 16.28
CA ASN A 331 -13.60 -2.46 15.35
C ASN A 331 -12.29 -1.93 15.96
N CYS A 332 -12.30 -1.52 17.23
CA CYS A 332 -11.10 -1.00 17.89
C CYS A 332 -9.99 -2.05 18.02
N THR A 333 -10.32 -3.27 18.45
CA THR A 333 -9.30 -4.34 18.56
C THR A 333 -8.84 -4.83 17.19
N SER A 334 -9.75 -4.89 16.20
CA SER A 334 -9.37 -5.20 14.82
C SER A 334 -8.44 -4.15 14.22
N SER A 335 -8.73 -2.87 14.47
CA SER A 335 -7.89 -1.74 14.07
C SER A 335 -6.49 -1.89 14.66
N PHE A 336 -6.39 -2.19 15.96
CA PHE A 336 -5.11 -2.43 16.59
C PHE A 336 -4.31 -3.56 15.91
N ILE A 337 -4.94 -4.72 15.70
CA ILE A 337 -4.30 -5.87 15.05
C ILE A 337 -3.87 -5.52 13.62
N PHE A 338 -4.75 -4.94 12.82
CA PHE A 338 -4.47 -4.54 11.45
C PHE A 338 -3.31 -3.55 11.36
N MET A 339 -3.28 -2.52 12.21
CA MET A 339 -2.22 -1.50 12.20
C MET A 339 -0.88 -2.07 12.65
N VAL A 340 -0.86 -2.97 13.64
CA VAL A 340 0.37 -3.68 14.02
C VAL A 340 0.88 -4.51 12.83
N ILE A 341 0.03 -5.27 12.17
CA ILE A 341 0.40 -6.08 10.99
C ILE A 341 0.93 -5.17 9.88
N GLY A 342 0.16 -4.16 9.46
CA GLY A 342 0.49 -3.29 8.33
C GLY A 342 1.77 -2.48 8.54
N THR A 343 1.96 -1.89 9.72
CA THR A 343 3.14 -1.05 9.99
C THR A 343 4.41 -1.85 10.26
N THR A 344 4.31 -3.16 10.46
CA THR A 344 5.46 -4.06 10.63
C THR A 344 5.62 -5.03 9.46
N ALA A 345 4.79 -4.90 8.43
CA ALA A 345 4.92 -5.65 7.19
C ALA A 345 6.04 -5.05 6.34
N ALA A 346 7.17 -5.76 6.31
CA ALA A 346 8.20 -5.72 5.27
C ALA A 346 8.85 -4.37 4.87
N HIS A 347 8.43 -3.19 5.37
CA HIS A 347 8.85 -1.87 4.88
C HIS A 347 9.59 -0.98 5.88
N HIS A 348 9.49 -1.26 7.18
CA HIS A 348 10.01 -0.38 8.23
C HIS A 348 11.10 -1.09 9.02
N HIS A 349 12.35 -0.88 8.64
CA HIS A 349 13.53 -1.43 9.31
C HIS A 349 14.73 -0.52 9.04
N PRO A 350 15.72 -0.38 9.93
CA PRO A 350 16.92 0.45 9.67
C PRO A 350 17.70 0.04 8.42
N ARG A 351 17.65 -1.25 8.07
CA ARG A 351 18.24 -1.82 6.85
C ARG A 351 17.38 -1.65 5.59
N ILE A 352 16.15 -1.16 5.66
CA ILE A 352 15.30 -0.93 4.48
C ILE A 352 15.45 0.52 4.03
N PHE A 353 15.53 0.73 2.72
CA PHE A 353 15.62 2.07 2.14
C PHE A 353 14.50 2.99 2.64
N LYS A 354 14.87 4.22 3.01
CA LYS A 354 13.99 5.36 3.26
C LYS A 354 14.52 6.59 2.52
N ASP A 355 13.62 7.48 2.10
CA ASP A 355 14.03 8.77 1.55
C ASP A 355 14.95 9.51 2.53
N GLY A 356 16.14 9.88 2.05
CA GLY A 356 17.27 10.33 2.88
C GLY A 356 18.51 9.46 2.68
N ASP A 357 18.32 8.14 2.59
CA ASP A 357 19.41 7.18 2.44
C ASP A 357 20.11 7.32 1.08
N GLU A 358 21.41 7.04 1.06
CA GLU A 358 22.23 7.00 -0.15
C GLU A 358 21.76 5.90 -1.09
N VAL A 359 21.67 6.24 -2.38
CA VAL A 359 21.18 5.35 -3.43
C VAL A 359 22.33 4.96 -4.35
N ARG A 360 22.36 3.69 -4.79
CA ARG A 360 23.39 3.15 -5.69
C ARG A 360 23.46 3.90 -7.02
N THR A 361 22.31 4.40 -7.48
CA THR A 361 22.18 5.23 -8.67
C THR A 361 20.98 6.15 -8.50
N ILE A 362 21.06 7.35 -9.08
CA ILE A 362 19.96 8.32 -9.10
C ILE A 362 18.87 7.98 -10.13
N THR A 363 19.08 6.97 -10.98
CA THR A 363 18.10 6.49 -11.97
C THR A 363 17.92 4.96 -11.92
N PRO A 364 17.44 4.41 -10.79
CA PRO A 364 17.37 2.96 -10.62
C PRO A 364 16.33 2.30 -11.53
N ASP A 365 16.53 1.01 -11.83
CA ASP A 365 15.46 0.14 -12.33
C ASP A 365 14.36 0.05 -11.26
N TRP A 366 13.10 0.21 -11.67
CA TRP A 366 11.97 0.22 -10.74
C TRP A 366 11.92 -1.03 -9.85
N GLY A 367 12.08 -2.21 -10.45
CA GLY A 367 12.00 -3.47 -9.73
C GLY A 367 13.16 -3.68 -8.76
N MET A 368 14.36 -3.21 -9.10
CA MET A 368 15.47 -3.21 -8.15
C MET A 368 15.20 -2.29 -6.96
N GLN A 369 14.62 -1.11 -7.17
CA GLN A 369 14.29 -0.22 -6.06
C GLN A 369 13.21 -0.80 -5.15
N GLN A 370 12.21 -1.51 -5.69
CA GLN A 370 11.22 -2.21 -4.87
C GLN A 370 11.90 -3.15 -3.86
N LEU A 371 12.95 -3.87 -4.29
CA LEU A 371 13.70 -4.79 -3.43
C LEU A 371 14.54 -4.08 -2.35
N GLU A 372 14.98 -2.84 -2.60
CA GLU A 372 15.64 -2.02 -1.58
C GLU A 372 14.65 -1.54 -0.50
N ALA A 373 13.38 -1.36 -0.87
CA ALA A 373 12.30 -0.87 -0.01
C ALA A 373 11.53 -1.96 0.76
N VAL A 374 11.86 -3.25 0.54
CA VAL A 374 11.21 -4.40 1.21
C VAL A 374 12.21 -5.40 1.79
N MET A 375 11.77 -6.14 2.81
CA MET A 375 12.35 -7.43 3.21
C MET A 375 11.23 -8.46 3.41
N ASP A 376 11.41 -9.63 2.81
CA ASP A 376 10.49 -10.75 2.98
C ASP A 376 10.64 -11.42 4.35
N ARG A 377 9.68 -12.28 4.71
CA ARG A 377 9.61 -12.93 6.02
C ARG A 377 9.59 -14.45 5.91
N ASN A 378 10.63 -15.12 6.40
CA ASN A 378 10.74 -16.59 6.31
C ASN A 378 9.69 -17.32 7.16
N ASP A 379 9.27 -16.73 8.28
CA ASP A 379 8.28 -17.24 9.22
C ASP A 379 6.82 -17.03 8.75
N ILE A 380 6.63 -16.26 7.67
CA ILE A 380 5.34 -15.96 7.03
C ILE A 380 5.20 -16.68 5.68
N ASN A 381 6.16 -16.51 4.76
CA ASN A 381 6.04 -16.89 3.35
C ASN A 381 5.86 -18.41 3.10
N GLY A 382 6.14 -19.26 4.09
CA GLY A 382 5.92 -20.71 3.99
C GLY A 382 4.46 -21.19 4.14
N SER A 383 3.50 -20.29 4.39
CA SER A 383 2.09 -20.65 4.58
C SER A 383 1.17 -19.65 3.88
N LEU A 384 0.38 -20.13 2.92
CA LEU A 384 -0.58 -19.28 2.20
C LEU A 384 -1.56 -18.55 3.15
N PHE A 385 -1.97 -19.21 4.23
CA PHE A 385 -2.82 -18.57 5.24
C PHE A 385 -2.10 -17.39 5.91
N LYS A 386 -0.84 -17.56 6.32
CA LYS A 386 -0.04 -16.46 6.89
C LYS A 386 0.23 -15.37 5.87
N VAL A 387 0.52 -15.73 4.62
CA VAL A 387 0.71 -14.78 3.52
C VAL A 387 -0.54 -13.88 3.36
N MET A 388 -1.72 -14.49 3.30
CA MET A 388 -2.99 -13.77 3.19
C MET A 388 -3.37 -12.94 4.42
N THR A 389 -2.84 -13.25 5.60
CA THR A 389 -3.23 -12.59 6.86
C THR A 389 -2.17 -11.65 7.43
N PHE A 390 -0.94 -11.65 6.87
CA PHE A 390 0.19 -10.82 7.32
C PHE A 390 0.91 -10.09 6.18
N PHE A 391 0.35 -9.99 4.97
CA PHE A 391 1.00 -9.41 3.78
C PHE A 391 2.30 -10.15 3.37
N GLY A 392 2.29 -11.48 3.32
CA GLY A 392 3.46 -12.26 2.94
C GLY A 392 3.82 -12.17 1.45
N ASP A 393 4.90 -12.83 1.05
CA ASP A 393 5.46 -12.81 -0.32
C ASP A 393 5.64 -11.38 -0.85
N HIS A 394 6.06 -10.48 0.03
CA HIS A 394 5.92 -9.04 -0.14
C HIS A 394 6.71 -8.52 -1.34
N ALA A 395 7.94 -9.00 -1.53
CA ALA A 395 8.77 -8.61 -2.67
C ALA A 395 8.11 -8.93 -4.02
N LEU A 396 7.62 -10.16 -4.19
CA LEU A 396 6.93 -10.56 -5.43
C LEU A 396 5.57 -9.86 -5.57
N HIS A 397 4.86 -9.65 -4.46
CA HIS A 397 3.61 -8.90 -4.45
C HIS A 397 3.83 -7.45 -4.90
N HIS A 398 4.87 -6.76 -4.44
CA HIS A 398 5.21 -5.41 -4.90
C HIS A 398 5.56 -5.37 -6.39
N LEU A 399 6.29 -6.37 -6.89
CA LEU A 399 6.67 -6.43 -8.30
C LEU A 399 5.49 -6.77 -9.22
N PHE A 400 4.54 -7.57 -8.74
CA PHE A 400 3.41 -8.10 -9.52
C PHE A 400 2.09 -8.06 -8.73
N PRO A 401 1.60 -6.87 -8.34
CA PRO A 401 0.52 -6.71 -7.36
C PRO A 401 -0.83 -7.24 -7.83
N THR A 402 -1.01 -7.42 -9.14
CA THR A 402 -2.25 -7.96 -9.73
C THR A 402 -2.34 -9.48 -9.69
N LEU A 403 -1.24 -10.17 -9.39
CA LEU A 403 -1.22 -11.61 -9.26
C LEU A 403 -1.77 -12.04 -7.91
N ASP A 404 -2.50 -13.16 -7.90
CA ASP A 404 -3.03 -13.71 -6.67
C ASP A 404 -1.89 -14.28 -5.80
N HIS A 405 -1.95 -14.06 -4.48
CA HIS A 405 -0.92 -14.57 -3.55
C HIS A 405 -0.67 -16.07 -3.66
N ALA A 406 -1.66 -16.90 -4.03
CA ALA A 406 -1.42 -18.34 -4.22
C ALA A 406 -0.55 -18.65 -5.46
N VAL A 407 -0.40 -17.70 -6.38
CA VAL A 407 0.43 -17.83 -7.59
C VAL A 407 1.88 -17.48 -7.32
N LEU A 408 2.16 -16.54 -6.41
CA LEU A 408 3.51 -16.03 -6.15
C LEU A 408 4.55 -17.12 -5.81
N PRO A 409 4.23 -18.19 -5.04
CA PRO A 409 5.15 -19.30 -4.79
C PRO A 409 5.76 -19.94 -6.04
N TYR A 410 5.02 -19.97 -7.15
CA TYR A 410 5.48 -20.54 -8.42
C TYR A 410 6.51 -19.67 -9.14
N LEU A 411 6.65 -18.40 -8.74
CA LEU A 411 7.52 -17.42 -9.38
C LEU A 411 8.87 -17.26 -8.68
N TYR A 412 9.03 -17.77 -7.45
CA TYR A 412 10.29 -17.66 -6.71
C TYR A 412 11.50 -18.23 -7.46
N PRO A 413 11.44 -19.38 -8.15
CA PRO A 413 12.62 -19.89 -8.87
C PRO A 413 13.15 -18.90 -9.93
N VAL A 414 12.27 -18.40 -10.81
CA VAL A 414 12.66 -17.44 -11.85
C VAL A 414 13.04 -16.08 -11.26
N PHE A 415 12.38 -15.66 -10.18
CA PHE A 415 12.69 -14.43 -9.47
C PHE A 415 14.08 -14.47 -8.84
N LEU A 416 14.43 -15.53 -8.12
CA LEU A 416 15.73 -15.69 -7.47
C LEU A 416 16.86 -15.75 -8.50
N GLU A 417 16.66 -16.44 -9.63
CA GLU A 417 17.60 -16.44 -10.75
C GLU A 417 17.85 -15.01 -11.29
N HIS A 418 16.80 -14.20 -11.44
CA HIS A 418 16.94 -12.81 -11.86
C HIS A 418 17.62 -11.95 -10.78
N CYS A 419 17.31 -12.16 -9.51
CA CYS A 419 18.00 -11.48 -8.42
C CYS A 419 19.50 -11.75 -8.45
N GLU A 420 19.92 -13.00 -8.69
CA GLU A 420 21.34 -13.35 -8.85
C GLU A 420 21.95 -12.67 -10.07
N LYS A 421 21.31 -12.79 -11.24
CA LYS A 421 21.78 -12.22 -12.51
C LYS A 421 22.04 -10.71 -12.43
N PHE A 422 21.12 -9.97 -11.81
CA PHE A 422 21.20 -8.51 -11.69
C PHE A 422 21.80 -8.03 -10.37
N ARG A 423 22.24 -8.95 -9.50
CA ARG A 423 22.75 -8.65 -8.15
C ARG A 423 21.75 -7.80 -7.34
N ALA A 424 20.47 -8.12 -7.47
CA ALA A 424 19.39 -7.42 -6.79
C ALA A 424 19.38 -7.76 -5.30
N ASN A 425 19.08 -6.78 -4.44
CA ASN A 425 19.18 -6.89 -2.99
C ASN A 425 17.94 -7.54 -2.35
N PHE A 426 17.60 -8.76 -2.78
CA PHE A 426 16.53 -9.52 -2.15
C PHE A 426 16.96 -10.02 -0.76
N ARG A 427 16.17 -9.70 0.27
CA ARG A 427 16.50 -9.95 1.67
C ARG A 427 15.31 -10.55 2.39
N VAL A 428 15.62 -11.40 3.37
CA VAL A 428 14.63 -12.08 4.20
C VAL A 428 15.00 -11.88 5.67
N THR A 429 14.00 -11.70 6.53
CA THR A 429 14.14 -11.65 7.98
C THR A 429 12.95 -12.34 8.67
N SER A 430 12.77 -12.15 9.97
CA SER A 430 11.60 -12.62 10.73
C SER A 430 10.61 -11.49 11.01
N GLN A 431 9.35 -11.83 11.28
CA GLN A 431 8.34 -10.86 11.73
C GLN A 431 8.78 -10.10 12.99
N PHE A 432 9.44 -10.80 13.93
CA PHE A 432 9.89 -10.18 15.18
C PHE A 432 11.01 -9.15 14.95
N ASP A 433 11.97 -9.45 14.07
CA ASP A 433 13.03 -8.50 13.69
C ASP A 433 12.43 -7.25 13.02
N LEU A 434 11.44 -7.40 12.15
CA LEU A 434 10.73 -6.27 11.55
C LEU A 434 9.98 -5.44 12.58
N PHE A 435 9.29 -6.07 13.54
CA PHE A 435 8.62 -5.35 14.62
C PHE A 435 9.61 -4.49 15.43
N VAL A 436 10.75 -5.07 15.84
CA VAL A 436 11.79 -4.32 16.58
C VAL A 436 12.44 -3.25 15.69
N GLY A 437 12.72 -3.58 14.44
CA GLY A 437 13.31 -2.67 13.47
C GLY A 437 12.44 -1.46 13.18
N GLN A 438 11.12 -1.65 13.08
CA GLN A 438 10.15 -0.59 12.89
C GLN A 438 10.24 0.47 14.00
N ILE A 439 10.35 0.04 15.26
CA ILE A 439 10.50 0.93 16.42
C ILE A 439 11.87 1.63 16.40
N LYS A 440 12.96 0.89 16.12
CA LYS A 440 14.29 1.49 15.96
C LYS A 440 14.29 2.56 14.86
N ARG A 441 13.56 2.32 13.77
CA ARG A 441 13.46 3.25 12.66
C ARG A 441 12.79 4.56 13.04
N THR A 442 11.85 4.56 14.00
CA THR A 442 11.19 5.81 14.40
C THR A 442 12.13 6.76 15.15
N ILE A 443 13.18 6.25 15.79
CA ILE A 443 14.19 7.06 16.49
C ILE A 443 15.43 7.39 15.63
N GLU A 444 15.62 6.68 14.50
CA GLU A 444 16.78 6.86 13.62
C GLU A 444 16.86 8.27 13.05
N ARG A 445 18.02 8.92 13.19
CA ARG A 445 18.25 10.31 12.77
C ARG A 445 19.17 10.43 11.58
N GLN A 446 20.04 9.44 11.37
CA GLN A 446 21.07 9.49 10.34
C GLN A 446 20.56 8.87 9.04
N PHE A 447 20.99 9.44 7.92
CA PHE A 447 20.86 8.83 6.61
C PHE A 447 21.79 7.62 6.55
N ARG A 448 21.32 6.51 5.98
CA ARG A 448 22.18 5.36 5.72
C ARG A 448 23.05 5.62 4.50
N LEU A 449 24.34 5.35 4.59
CA LEU A 449 25.27 5.38 3.46
C LEU A 449 25.45 3.97 2.87
N LEU A 450 25.91 3.87 1.63
CA LEU A 450 26.09 2.55 0.98
C LEU A 450 27.21 1.71 1.58
N ASP A 451 28.15 2.37 2.28
CA ASP A 451 29.31 1.75 2.92
C ASP A 451 29.05 1.39 4.42
N ASP A 452 27.85 1.68 4.94
CA ASP A 452 27.39 1.32 6.29
C ASP A 452 26.58 -0.01 6.28
#